data_AF-A0A3D0SEZ7-F1
#
_entry.id   AF-A0A3D0SEZ7-F1
#
_cell.length_a   1.000
_cell.length_b   1.000
_cell.length_c   1.000
_cell.angle_alpha   90.00
_cell.angle_beta   90.00
_cell.angle_gamma   90.00
#
_symmetry.space_group_name_H-M   'P 1'
#
loop_
_entity.id
_entity.type
_entity.pdbx_description
1 polymer ?
#
loop_
_entity_poly.entity_id
_entity_poly.type
_entity_poly.pdbx_seq_one_letter_code
_entity_poly.pdbx_strand_id
1 'polypeptide(L)' 'MKNLANHFLIAMPSMEDPFFSRSLTYICEHNEEGAMGLVVNQPTNMTLKELLEQADKDAEVDDEKGQQIV' A
#
# COMPACT_ATOMS: atom_id res chain seq x y z
N MET A 1 2.74 3.09 -25.79
CA MET A 1 3.05 2.33 -24.56
C MET A 1 1.74 1.80 -23.99
N LYS A 2 1.70 0.60 -23.41
CA LYS A 2 0.49 0.11 -22.73
C LYS A 2 0.40 0.82 -21.37
N ASN A 3 -0.69 1.55 -21.14
CA ASN A 3 -0.99 2.11 -19.84
C ASN A 3 -1.31 0.96 -18.86
N LEU A 4 -0.74 1.02 -17.66
CA LEU A 4 -0.87 0.01 -16.61
C LEU A 4 -1.64 0.53 -15.39
N ALA A 5 -2.15 1.76 -15.44
CA ALA A 5 -3.06 2.27 -14.42
C ALA A 5 -4.27 1.34 -14.26
N ASN A 6 -4.77 1.24 -13.03
CA ASN A 6 -5.84 0.34 -12.61
C ASN A 6 -5.53 -1.17 -12.79
N HIS A 7 -4.24 -1.53 -12.87
CA HIS A 7 -3.81 -2.93 -12.87
C HIS A 7 -3.03 -3.27 -11.61
N PHE A 8 -2.99 -4.57 -11.30
CA PHE A 8 -2.09 -5.11 -10.29
C PHE A 8 -0.82 -5.64 -10.95
N LEU A 9 0.33 -5.26 -10.40
CA LEU A 9 1.61 -5.91 -10.63
C LEU A 9 1.77 -6.99 -9.57
N ILE A 10 1.99 -8.21 -10.03
CA ILE A 10 2.25 -9.38 -9.18
C ILE A 10 3.72 -9.69 -9.28
N ALA A 11 4.44 -9.57 -8.17
CA ALA A 11 5.86 -9.92 -8.14
C ALA A 11 6.04 -11.44 -8.33
N MET A 12 6.90 -11.80 -9.27
CA MET A 12 7.22 -13.21 -9.51
C MET A 12 7.97 -13.79 -8.30
N PRO A 13 7.82 -15.09 -7.99
CA PRO A 13 8.50 -15.72 -6.86
C PRO A 13 10.03 -15.63 -6.90
N SER A 14 10.61 -15.45 -8.09
CA SER A 14 12.05 -15.26 -8.31
C SER A 14 12.52 -13.81 -8.10
N MET A 15 11.66 -12.90 -7.66
CA MET A 15 12.04 -11.50 -7.38
C MET A 15 12.96 -11.45 -6.16
N GLU A 16 14.21 -11.07 -6.40
CA GLU A 16 15.27 -11.01 -5.36
C GLU A 16 15.21 -9.74 -4.51
N ASP A 17 14.55 -8.68 -5.00
CA ASP A 17 14.40 -7.45 -4.25
C ASP A 17 13.50 -7.68 -3.03
N PRO A 18 14.01 -7.53 -1.79
CA PRO A 18 13.24 -7.77 -0.58
C PRO A 18 12.04 -6.84 -0.42
N PHE A 19 12.05 -5.65 -1.01
CA PHE A 19 10.93 -4.70 -0.92
C PHE A 19 9.74 -5.14 -1.78
N PHE A 20 9.99 -5.78 -2.91
CA PHE A 20 8.95 -6.24 -3.84
C PHE A 20 8.74 -7.75 -3.83
N SER A 21 9.53 -8.51 -3.05
CA SER A 21 9.37 -9.95 -3.00
C SER A 21 7.97 -10.32 -2.53
N ARG A 22 7.24 -11.09 -3.36
CA ARG A 22 5.84 -11.50 -3.12
C ARG A 22 4.86 -10.32 -2.93
N SER A 23 5.17 -9.13 -3.45
CA SER A 23 4.26 -7.99 -3.38
C SER A 23 3.14 -8.07 -4.42
N LEU A 24 2.00 -7.50 -4.05
CA LEU A 24 0.88 -7.17 -4.92
C LEU A 24 0.78 -5.64 -4.96
N THR A 25 1.17 -5.04 -6.08
CA THR A 25 1.21 -3.58 -6.22
C THR A 25 0.08 -3.12 -7.14
N TYR A 26 -0.81 -2.27 -6.64
CA TYR A 26 -1.82 -1.60 -7.46
C TYR A 26 -1.22 -0.36 -8.13
N ILE A 27 -1.38 -0.20 -9.44
CA ILE A 27 -0.88 0.99 -10.16
C ILE A 27 -1.98 2.05 -10.24
N CYS A 28 -1.75 3.16 -9.56
CA CYS A 28 -2.66 4.31 -9.55
C CYS A 28 -2.44 5.19 -10.78
N GLU A 29 -1.17 5.37 -11.18
CA GLU A 29 -0.80 6.23 -12.28
C GLU A 29 0.33 5.60 -13.11
N HIS A 30 0.25 5.75 -14.43
CA HIS A 30 1.31 5.37 -15.36
C HIS A 30 1.32 6.36 -16.53
N ASN A 31 2.39 7.14 -16.61
CA ASN A 31 2.60 8.19 -17.60
C ASN A 31 4.03 8.09 -18.18
N GLU A 32 4.47 9.08 -18.97
CA GLU A 32 5.80 9.08 -19.60
C GLU A 32 6.96 9.28 -18.60
N GLU A 33 6.69 9.82 -17.41
CA GLU A 33 7.65 10.00 -16.32
C GLU A 33 7.85 8.73 -15.49
N GLY A 34 6.91 7.78 -15.55
CA GLY A 34 6.99 6.49 -14.87
C GLY A 34 5.64 5.99 -14.38
N ALA A 35 5.67 5.15 -13.35
CA ALA A 35 4.46 4.59 -12.73
C ALA A 35 4.50 4.75 -11.21
N MET A 36 3.34 5.09 -10.64
CA MET A 36 3.11 5.17 -9.20
C MET A 36 2.12 4.08 -8.79
N GLY A 37 2.43 3.37 -7.71
CA GLY A 37 1.56 2.33 -7.18
C GLY A 37 1.66 2.13 -5.69
N LEU A 38 0.73 1.35 -5.14
CA LEU A 38 0.60 1.04 -3.73
C LEU A 38 0.72 -0.47 -3.52
N VAL A 39 1.56 -0.91 -2.57
CA VAL A 39 1.61 -2.31 -2.16
C VAL A 39 0.43 -2.59 -1.23
N VAL A 40 -0.44 -3.52 -1.59
CA VAL A 40 -1.70 -3.77 -0.86
C VAL A 40 -1.68 -5.02 0.02
N ASN A 41 -0.60 -5.81 -0.03
CA ASN A 41 -0.49 -7.10 0.67
C ASN A 41 0.65 -7.16 1.70
N GLN A 42 1.16 -6.00 2.14
CA GLN A 42 2.17 -5.91 3.17
C GLN A 42 1.60 -5.11 4.35
N PRO A 43 0.96 -5.78 5.33
CA PRO A 43 0.50 -5.12 6.54
C PRO A 43 1.70 -4.67 7.37
N THR A 44 1.54 -3.53 8.02
CA THR A 44 2.46 -2.96 8.99
C THR A 44 2.21 -3.54 10.39
N ASN A 45 3.05 -3.16 11.35
CA ASN A 45 2.84 -3.54 12.75
C ASN A 45 2.05 -2.48 13.52
N MET A 46 1.40 -1.55 12.82
CA MET A 46 0.68 -0.42 13.40
C MET A 46 -0.80 -0.53 13.04
N THR A 47 -1.64 -0.27 14.02
CA THR A 47 -3.09 -0.17 13.82
C THR A 47 -3.46 1.18 13.20
N LEU A 48 -4.61 1.25 12.55
CA LEU A 48 -5.14 2.50 11.99
C LEU A 48 -5.26 3.59 13.06
N LYS A 49 -5.65 3.21 14.27
CA LYS A 49 -5.73 4.14 15.41
C LYS A 49 -4.37 4.74 15.76
N GLU A 50 -3.35 3.90 15.94
CA GLU A 50 -1.99 4.36 16.27
C GLU A 50 -1.40 5.25 15.17
N LEU A 51 -1.68 4.94 13.90
CA LEU A 51 -1.24 5.75 12.76
C LEU A 51 -1.91 7.12 12.75
N LEU A 52 -3.23 7.17 13.00
CA LEU A 52 -3.97 8.42 13.04
C LEU A 52 -3.58 9.28 14.24
N GLU A 53 -3.40 8.69 15.43
CA GLU A 53 -2.91 9.42 16.62
C GLU A 53 -1.52 10.05 16.42
N GLN A 54 -0.67 9.43 15.60
CA GLN A 54 0.63 10.00 15.23
C GLN A 54 0.53 11.13 14.19
N ALA A 55 -0.40 11.03 13.25
CA ALA A 55 -0.59 12.02 12.19
C ALA A 55 -1.35 13.26 12.68
N ASP A 56 -2.42 13.06 13.46
CA ASP A 56 -3.29 14.10 14.00
C ASP A 56 -3.87 13.65 15.35
N LYS A 57 -3.55 14.39 16.41
CA LYS A 57 -3.95 14.06 17.78
C LYS A 57 -5.44 14.26 18.05
N ASP A 58 -6.11 15.03 17.20
CA ASP A 58 -7.54 15.35 17.32
C ASP A 58 -8.40 14.46 16.41
N ALA A 59 -7.80 13.47 15.72
CA ALA A 59 -8.53 12.56 14.85
C ALA A 59 -9.42 11.59 15.63
N GLU A 60 -10.73 11.66 15.39
CA GLU A 60 -11.68 10.68 15.91
C GLU A 60 -11.68 9.42 15.01
N VAL A 61 -11.43 8.26 15.64
CA VAL A 61 -11.40 6.96 14.97
C VAL A 61 -12.51 6.10 15.53
N ASP A 62 -13.34 5.54 14.65
CA ASP A 62 -14.34 4.54 15.02
C ASP A 62 -13.66 3.31 15.66
N ASP A 63 -14.10 2.91 16.85
CA ASP A 63 -13.46 1.85 17.63
C ASP A 63 -13.46 0.48 16.92
N GLU A 64 -14.45 0.20 16.05
CA GLU A 64 -14.51 -1.06 15.29
C GLU A 64 -13.49 -1.08 14.15
N LYS A 65 -13.21 0.09 13.56
CA LYS A 65 -12.24 0.22 12.46
C LYS A 65 -10.82 0.50 12.93
N GLY A 66 -10.65 1.09 14.11
CA GLY A 66 -9.36 1.47 14.67
C GLY A 66 -8.44 0.30 14.98
N GLN A 67 -8.98 -0.90 15.21
CA GLN A 67 -8.22 -2.13 15.45
C GLN A 67 -7.67 -2.78 14.18
N GLN A 68 -8.03 -2.27 12.99
CA GLN A 68 -7.54 -2.81 11.73
C GLN A 68 -6.06 -2.45 11.54
N ILE A 69 -5.28 -3.43 11.11
CA ILE A 69 -3.89 -3.24 10.75
C ILE A 69 -3.84 -2.61 9.35
N VAL A 70 -2.98 -1.60 9.19
CA VAL A 70 -2.75 -0.90 7.92
C VAL A 70 -1.68 -1.60 7.12
#